data_AF-A0A2D5IDS7-F1
#
_entry.id   AF-A0A2D5IDS7-F1
#
_cell.length_a   1.000
_cell.length_b   1.000
_cell.length_c   1.000
_cell.angle_alpha   90.00
_cell.angle_beta   90.00
_cell.angle_gamma   90.00
#
_symmetry.space_group_name_H-M   'P 1'
#
loop_
_entity.id
_entity.type
_entity.pdbx_description
1 polymer ?
#
loop_
_entity_poly.entity_id
_entity_poly.type
_entity_poly.pdbx_seq_one_letter_code
_entity_poly.pdbx_strand_id
1 'polypeptide(L)'
;MFGCLNKSYHIVNKMNIKEEWKPVKGFEGKYSISNKGNIFHHNGKRSKLLKLDTSGECISIKLFKDGKKKHFTLTTLMRTHWRFEFIFDLEDDECVKEFYGYFVTSKGRIWSPSLYRWLTPTPAKNYYWTVNMKINGKYTPQTIHKLVGRLFLNGYRKGLHICHKKEYLSYPEINYSDNLFVGTHADNMNDMREKGRSRNRFSVIS
;
A
#
# COMPACT_ATOMS: atom_id res chain seq x y z
N MET A 1 -3.07 17.29 13.95
CA MET A 1 -4.43 16.80 13.63
C MET A 1 -4.45 16.52 12.14
N PHE A 2 -4.18 15.27 11.72
CA PHE A 2 -4.13 14.92 10.30
C PHE A 2 -5.57 14.64 9.84
N GLY A 3 -6.16 15.59 9.12
CA GLY A 3 -7.49 15.44 8.54
C GLY A 3 -7.50 14.22 7.62
N CYS A 4 -8.18 13.15 8.03
CA CYS A 4 -8.50 12.02 7.17
C CYS A 4 -9.45 12.51 6.08
N LEU A 5 -8.92 12.76 4.89
CA LEU A 5 -9.73 12.81 3.67
C LEU A 5 -10.27 11.38 3.43
N ASN A 6 -11.41 11.07 4.03
CA ASN A 6 -12.25 9.91 3.69
C ASN A 6 -12.83 10.11 2.29
N LYS A 7 -12.00 9.94 1.26
CA LYS A 7 -12.49 9.60 -0.07
C LYS A 7 -12.26 8.11 -0.26
N SER A 8 -13.28 7.31 0.07
CA SER A 8 -13.41 5.94 -0.42
C SER A 8 -13.47 6.04 -1.94
N TYR A 9 -12.40 5.67 -2.62
CA TYR A 9 -12.42 5.58 -4.08
C TYR A 9 -12.96 4.19 -4.42
N HIS A 10 -14.20 4.15 -4.93
CA HIS A 10 -14.68 2.99 -5.66
C HIS A 10 -13.93 2.97 -6.99
N ILE A 11 -12.94 2.10 -7.09
CA ILE A 11 -12.17 1.94 -8.32
C ILE A 11 -13.00 1.03 -9.21
N VAL A 12 -13.66 1.64 -10.20
CA VAL A 12 -14.52 0.92 -11.14
C VAL A 12 -13.65 0.04 -12.03
N ASN A 13 -13.87 -1.27 -11.88
CA ASN A 13 -13.73 -2.35 -12.86
C ASN A 13 -12.62 -2.22 -13.92
N LYS A 14 -11.54 -3.00 -13.81
CA LYS A 14 -10.42 -2.91 -14.75
C LYS A 14 -9.73 -4.24 -15.06
N MET A 15 -10.42 -5.10 -15.80
CA MET A 15 -9.72 -5.95 -16.76
C MET A 15 -9.15 -5.03 -17.86
N ASN A 16 -7.84 -4.81 -17.81
CA ASN A 16 -7.00 -4.14 -18.81
C ASN A 16 -7.04 -2.59 -18.82
N ILE A 17 -6.33 -1.96 -17.87
CA ILE A 17 -6.03 -0.51 -17.94
C ILE A 17 -5.22 -0.22 -19.21
N LYS A 18 -5.85 0.42 -20.19
CA LYS A 18 -5.14 0.94 -21.36
C LYS A 18 -4.04 1.91 -20.90
N GLU A 19 -2.87 1.78 -21.49
CA GLU A 19 -1.77 2.69 -21.19
C GLU A 19 -2.08 4.06 -21.80
N GLU A 20 -2.14 5.08 -20.95
CA GLU A 20 -2.42 6.46 -21.31
C GLU A 20 -1.20 7.31 -21.04
N TRP A 21 -0.96 8.33 -21.85
CA TRP A 21 0.25 9.16 -21.82
C TRP A 21 -0.09 10.62 -21.58
N LYS A 22 0.67 11.27 -20.69
CA LYS A 22 0.58 12.71 -20.41
C LYS A 22 1.94 13.36 -20.60
N PRO A 23 2.01 14.62 -21.08
CA PRO A 23 3.27 15.35 -21.11
C PRO A 23 3.80 15.58 -19.69
N VAL A 24 5.12 15.46 -19.51
CA VAL A 24 5.77 15.74 -18.21
C VAL A 24 5.77 17.25 -17.96
N LYS A 25 5.29 17.68 -16.78
CA LYS A 25 5.06 19.09 -16.46
C LYS A 25 6.38 19.86 -16.40
N GLY A 26 6.47 20.95 -17.15
CA GLY A 26 7.69 21.73 -17.35
C GLY A 26 8.68 21.12 -18.36
N PHE A 27 8.31 20.03 -19.02
CA PHE A 27 9.10 19.27 -19.99
C PHE A 27 8.26 18.91 -21.24
N GLU A 28 7.21 19.69 -21.50
CA GLU A 28 6.25 19.51 -22.57
C GLU A 28 6.94 19.46 -23.94
N GLY A 29 6.45 18.60 -24.83
CA GLY A 29 7.01 18.36 -26.16
C GLY A 29 8.31 17.52 -26.17
N LYS A 30 8.98 17.35 -25.02
CA LYS A 30 10.24 16.59 -24.93
C LYS A 30 10.10 15.28 -24.17
N TYR A 31 9.21 15.22 -23.18
CA TYR A 31 8.96 14.00 -22.43
C TYR A 31 7.47 13.77 -22.17
N SER A 32 7.06 12.51 -22.18
CA SER A 32 5.75 12.06 -21.72
C SER A 32 5.89 10.90 -20.74
N ILE A 33 4.94 10.79 -19.83
CA ILE A 33 4.86 9.73 -18.82
C ILE A 33 3.51 9.03 -18.92
N SER A 34 3.53 7.70 -18.87
CA SER A 34 2.32 6.91 -18.89
C SER A 34 1.72 6.71 -17.50
N ASN A 35 0.44 6.33 -17.44
CA ASN A 35 -0.18 5.85 -16.21
C ASN A 35 0.51 4.60 -15.65
N LYS A 36 1.30 3.87 -16.46
CA LYS A 36 2.14 2.74 -16.07
C LYS A 36 3.51 3.12 -15.52
N GLY A 37 3.89 4.39 -15.60
CA GLY A 37 5.21 4.87 -15.14
C GLY A 37 6.32 4.73 -16.18
N ASN A 38 5.96 4.38 -17.41
CA ASN A 38 6.89 4.42 -18.54
C ASN A 38 7.12 5.88 -18.95
N ILE A 39 8.33 6.21 -19.40
CA ILE A 39 8.69 7.58 -19.79
C ILE A 39 9.30 7.57 -21.19
N PHE A 40 8.70 8.33 -22.10
CA PHE A 40 9.26 8.58 -23.43
C PHE A 40 10.06 9.88 -23.46
N HIS A 41 11.16 9.87 -24.21
CA HIS A 41 11.81 11.05 -24.73
C HIS A 41 11.44 11.23 -26.20
N HIS A 42 10.98 12.43 -26.57
CA HIS A 42 10.60 12.81 -27.91
C HIS A 42 11.69 13.68 -28.54
N ASN A 43 12.10 13.33 -29.76
CA ASN A 43 13.03 14.10 -30.57
C ASN A 43 12.49 14.19 -32.00
N GLY A 44 11.76 15.27 -32.29
CA GLY A 44 11.01 15.42 -33.53
C GLY A 44 9.98 14.30 -33.69
N LYS A 45 10.04 13.56 -34.80
CA LYS A 45 9.12 12.45 -35.09
C LYS A 45 9.48 11.13 -34.38
N ARG A 46 10.63 11.06 -33.69
CA ARG A 46 11.09 9.84 -33.01
C ARG A 46 10.81 9.90 -31.52
N SER A 47 10.42 8.77 -30.95
CA SER A 47 10.25 8.61 -29.50
C SER A 47 11.09 7.43 -29.02
N LYS A 48 11.71 7.56 -27.85
CA LYS A 48 12.53 6.51 -27.22
C LYS A 48 12.09 6.28 -25.79
N LEU A 49 11.77 5.02 -25.45
CA LEU A 49 11.47 4.63 -24.08
C LEU A 49 12.73 4.75 -23.23
N LEU A 50 12.64 5.42 -22.10
CA LEU A 50 13.77 5.62 -21.21
C LEU A 50 13.85 4.50 -20.18
N LYS A 51 15.08 4.07 -19.90
CA LYS A 51 15.36 3.12 -18.83
C LYS A 51 15.39 3.87 -17.50
N LEU A 52 14.58 3.41 -16.55
CA LEU A 52 14.58 3.92 -15.19
C LEU A 52 15.78 3.38 -14.41
N ASP A 53 16.29 4.20 -13.49
CA ASP A 53 17.32 3.78 -12.54
C ASP A 53 16.64 3.15 -11.32
N THR A 54 16.92 1.87 -11.11
CA THR A 54 16.39 1.05 -10.01
C THR A 54 17.47 0.67 -8.99
N SER A 55 18.67 1.23 -9.09
CA SER A 55 19.80 0.87 -8.22
C SER A 55 19.73 1.48 -6.82
N GLY A 56 19.01 2.60 -6.67
CA GLY A 56 18.85 3.29 -5.40
C GLY A 56 17.64 2.83 -4.58
N GLU A 57 17.41 3.51 -3.45
CA GLU A 57 16.24 3.26 -2.59
C GLU A 57 14.89 3.59 -3.27
N CYS A 58 14.92 4.38 -4.34
CA CYS A 58 13.74 4.71 -5.12
C CYS A 58 14.02 4.66 -6.61
N ILE A 59 12.99 4.31 -7.39
CA ILE A 59 13.08 4.33 -8.84
C ILE A 59 13.16 5.78 -9.31
N SER A 60 14.14 6.11 -10.14
CA SER A 60 14.39 7.49 -10.55
C SER A 60 14.81 7.65 -12.01
N ILE A 61 14.78 8.89 -12.48
CA ILE A 61 15.19 9.26 -13.83
C ILE A 61 15.80 10.68 -13.84
N LYS A 62 16.72 10.91 -14.76
CA LYS A 62 17.27 12.25 -15.05
C LYS A 62 16.69 12.76 -16.36
N LEU A 63 15.96 13.87 -16.30
CA LEU A 63 15.41 14.55 -17.49
C LEU A 63 16.26 15.77 -17.84
N PHE A 64 16.39 16.07 -19.13
CA PHE A 64 17.27 17.12 -19.64
C PHE A 64 16.44 18.21 -20.31
N LYS A 65 16.62 19.47 -19.91
CA LYS A 65 15.99 20.61 -20.56
C LYS A 65 16.93 21.81 -20.49
N ASP A 66 17.10 22.50 -21.61
CA ASP A 66 17.90 23.72 -21.74
C ASP A 66 19.34 23.57 -21.20
N GLY A 67 20.00 22.48 -21.62
CA GLY A 67 21.36 22.14 -21.17
C GLY A 67 21.48 21.65 -19.71
N LYS A 68 20.41 21.75 -18.91
CA LYS A 68 20.39 21.36 -17.50
C LYS A 68 19.76 19.98 -17.31
N LYS A 69 20.31 19.23 -16.36
CA LYS A 69 19.78 17.93 -15.92
C LYS A 69 18.98 18.14 -14.65
N LYS A 70 17.78 17.57 -14.57
CA LYS A 70 16.98 17.54 -13.35
C LYS A 70 16.66 16.09 -12.97
N HIS A 71 16.90 15.76 -11.71
CA HIS A 71 16.60 14.44 -11.17
C HIS A 71 15.16 14.40 -10.67
N PHE A 72 14.47 13.30 -10.96
CA PHE A 72 13.12 13.02 -10.53
C PHE A 72 13.02 11.59 -10.03
N THR A 73 12.27 11.36 -8.96
CA THR A 73 11.78 10.02 -8.64
C THR A 73 10.56 9.71 -9.50
N LEU A 74 10.38 8.44 -9.85
CA LEU A 74 9.18 7.99 -10.56
C LEU A 74 7.93 8.35 -9.76
N THR A 75 7.97 8.16 -8.44
CA THR A 75 6.88 8.52 -7.52
C THR A 75 6.44 9.97 -7.67
N THR A 76 7.38 10.91 -7.72
CA THR A 76 7.07 12.34 -7.82
C THR A 76 6.43 12.65 -9.17
N LEU A 77 6.94 12.08 -10.26
CA LEU A 77 6.33 12.24 -11.58
C LEU A 77 4.93 11.64 -11.62
N MET A 78 4.77 10.41 -11.13
CA MET A 78 3.46 9.75 -11.09
C MET A 78 2.46 10.58 -10.29
N ARG A 79 2.76 10.98 -9.06
CA ARG A 79 1.87 11.82 -8.23
C ARG A 79 1.52 13.18 -8.85
N THR A 80 2.40 13.71 -9.71
CA THR A 80 2.16 14.98 -10.41
C THR A 80 1.16 14.81 -11.57
N HIS A 81 1.11 13.63 -12.17
CA HIS A 81 0.39 13.37 -13.43
C HIS A 81 -0.80 12.41 -13.30
N TRP A 82 -0.77 11.57 -12.29
CA TRP A 82 -1.67 10.44 -12.01
C TRP A 82 -1.93 10.38 -10.52
N ARG A 83 -3.21 10.42 -10.12
CA ARG A 83 -3.60 10.51 -8.72
C ARG A 83 -3.47 9.15 -8.03
N PHE A 84 -3.90 8.06 -8.67
CA PHE A 84 -3.84 6.67 -8.16
C PHE A 84 -3.77 5.60 -9.25
N GLU A 85 -3.82 5.99 -10.52
CA GLU A 85 -3.93 5.10 -11.69
C GLU A 85 -2.69 4.21 -11.87
N PHE A 86 -1.65 4.44 -11.07
CA PHE A 86 -0.42 3.67 -11.02
C PHE A 86 -0.48 2.46 -10.08
N ILE A 87 -1.54 2.30 -9.29
CA ILE A 87 -1.77 1.09 -8.48
C ILE A 87 -2.61 0.14 -9.34
N PHE A 88 -1.94 -0.76 -10.03
CA PHE A 88 -2.58 -1.77 -10.87
C PHE A 88 -3.10 -2.93 -10.03
N ASP A 89 -3.96 -3.75 -10.64
CA ASP A 89 -4.39 -5.05 -10.12
C ASP A 89 -5.18 -4.98 -8.79
N LEU A 90 -5.99 -3.94 -8.61
CA LEU A 90 -6.99 -3.86 -7.54
C LEU A 90 -8.25 -4.65 -7.92
N GLU A 91 -8.80 -5.37 -6.95
CA GLU A 91 -10.09 -6.07 -7.12
C GLU A 91 -11.26 -5.06 -7.00
N ASP A 92 -12.41 -5.36 -7.62
CA ASP A 92 -13.54 -4.42 -7.75
C ASP A 92 -14.09 -3.90 -6.41
N ASP A 93 -14.02 -4.73 -5.37
CA ASP A 93 -14.46 -4.45 -4.00
C ASP A 93 -13.33 -3.91 -3.10
N GLU A 94 -12.14 -3.70 -3.65
CA GLU A 94 -10.97 -3.31 -2.87
C GLU A 94 -10.83 -1.79 -2.75
N CYS A 95 -10.87 -1.32 -1.51
CA CYS A 95 -10.69 0.10 -1.19
C CYS A 95 -9.22 0.41 -0.88
N VAL A 96 -8.75 1.61 -1.21
CA VAL A 96 -7.37 2.06 -0.95
C VAL A 96 -7.35 3.31 -0.07
N LYS A 97 -6.45 3.34 0.93
CA LYS A 97 -6.18 4.52 1.77
C LYS A 97 -4.67 4.78 1.88
N GLU A 98 -4.28 6.05 1.92
CA GLU A 98 -2.87 6.44 2.13
C GLU A 98 -2.48 6.38 3.61
N PHE A 99 -1.28 5.89 3.91
CA PHE A 99 -0.71 5.81 5.25
C PHE A 99 0.80 6.03 5.20
N TYR A 100 1.29 7.15 5.75
CA TYR A 100 2.71 7.53 5.75
C TYR A 100 3.40 7.42 4.37
N GLY A 101 2.71 7.84 3.31
CA GLY A 101 3.24 7.79 1.94
C GLY A 101 3.15 6.42 1.26
N TYR A 102 2.56 5.42 1.92
CA TYR A 102 2.19 4.13 1.33
C TYR A 102 0.70 4.10 1.01
N PHE A 103 0.27 3.14 0.19
CA PHE A 103 -1.14 2.88 -0.05
C PHE A 103 -1.49 1.50 0.46
N VAL A 104 -2.45 1.43 1.39
CA VAL A 104 -2.91 0.20 2.02
C VAL A 104 -4.30 -0.11 1.49
N THR A 105 -4.57 -1.38 1.21
CA THR A 105 -5.86 -1.83 0.70
C THR A 105 -6.72 -2.49 1.78
N SER A 106 -8.04 -2.55 1.57
CA SER A 106 -8.97 -3.29 2.46
C SER A 106 -8.68 -4.80 2.50
N LYS A 107 -7.95 -5.33 1.51
CA LYS A 107 -7.50 -6.73 1.44
C LYS A 107 -6.09 -6.95 2.00
N GLY A 108 -5.50 -5.94 2.64
CA GLY A 108 -4.22 -6.07 3.34
C GLY A 108 -2.99 -6.05 2.45
N ARG A 109 -3.10 -5.54 1.22
CA ARG A 109 -1.94 -5.28 0.34
C ARG A 109 -1.40 -3.88 0.61
N ILE A 110 -0.08 -3.72 0.49
CA ILE A 110 0.60 -2.44 0.75
C ILE A 110 1.44 -2.08 -0.46
N TRP A 111 1.07 -1.04 -1.19
CA TRP A 111 1.85 -0.49 -2.29
C TRP A 111 2.88 0.50 -1.75
N SER A 112 4.13 0.34 -2.18
CA SER A 112 5.21 1.28 -1.90
C SER A 112 5.46 2.15 -3.13
N PRO A 113 5.12 3.45 -3.09
CA PRO A 113 5.35 4.32 -4.24
C PRO A 113 6.83 4.52 -4.55
N SER A 114 7.71 4.49 -3.54
CA SER A 114 9.15 4.66 -3.72
C SER A 114 9.79 3.47 -4.45
N LEU A 115 9.35 2.25 -4.10
CA LEU A 115 9.79 1.01 -4.75
C LEU A 115 8.95 0.65 -5.98
N TYR A 116 7.83 1.37 -6.19
CA TYR A 116 6.86 1.16 -7.26
C TYR A 116 6.40 -0.30 -7.39
N ARG A 117 6.09 -0.93 -6.25
CA ARG A 117 5.62 -2.31 -6.17
C ARG A 117 4.79 -2.57 -4.92
N TRP A 118 4.04 -3.66 -4.94
CA TRP A 118 3.49 -4.26 -3.74
C TRP A 118 4.62 -4.75 -2.83
N LEU A 119 4.55 -4.39 -1.54
CA LEU A 119 5.45 -4.93 -0.53
C LEU A 119 5.09 -6.38 -0.23
N THR A 120 6.11 -7.23 -0.07
CA THR A 120 5.94 -8.64 0.27
C THR A 120 5.73 -8.80 1.78
N PRO A 121 4.59 -9.35 2.22
CA PRO A 121 4.38 -9.67 3.62
C PRO A 121 5.26 -10.82 4.10
N THR A 122 5.63 -10.78 5.37
CA THR A 122 6.35 -11.86 6.05
C THR A 122 5.48 -12.43 7.16
N PRO A 123 5.43 -13.76 7.32
CA PRO A 123 4.76 -14.36 8.48
C PRO A 123 5.48 -13.95 9.75
N ALA A 124 4.72 -13.60 10.78
CA ALA A 124 5.19 -13.36 12.13
C ALA A 124 4.76 -14.53 13.03
N LYS A 125 4.92 -14.39 14.36
CA LYS A 125 4.48 -15.42 15.31
C LYS A 125 2.96 -15.66 15.18
N ASN A 126 2.55 -16.93 15.20
CA ASN A 126 1.17 -17.38 15.03
C ASN A 126 0.62 -17.07 13.61
N TYR A 127 -0.59 -16.52 13.51
CA TYR A 127 -1.29 -16.23 12.26
C TYR A 127 -1.12 -14.77 11.79
N TYR A 128 -0.22 -14.01 12.41
CA TYR A 128 -0.01 -12.60 12.06
C TYR A 128 0.95 -12.44 10.89
N TRP A 129 0.66 -11.46 10.04
CA TRP A 129 1.53 -11.05 8.94
C TRP A 129 2.03 -9.62 9.15
N THR A 130 3.29 -9.39 8.80
CA THR A 130 3.93 -8.08 8.92
C THR A 130 4.50 -7.62 7.59
N VAL A 131 4.70 -6.31 7.48
CA VAL A 131 5.45 -5.68 6.40
C VAL A 131 6.41 -4.66 6.99
N ASN A 132 7.62 -4.56 6.43
CA ASN A 132 8.58 -3.53 6.83
C ASN A 132 8.34 -2.26 6.02
N MET A 133 8.02 -1.16 6.70
CA MET A 133 7.77 0.14 6.10
C MET A 133 8.80 1.15 6.59
N LYS A 134 9.33 1.99 5.70
CA LYS A 134 10.25 3.09 6.05
C LYS A 134 9.41 4.30 6.48
N ILE A 135 9.19 4.44 7.79
CA ILE A 135 8.42 5.53 8.39
C ILE A 135 9.41 6.49 9.05
N ASN A 136 9.39 7.77 8.66
CA ASN A 136 10.31 8.80 9.16
C ASN A 136 11.80 8.38 9.04
N GLY A 137 12.16 7.77 7.91
CA GLY A 137 13.52 7.32 7.64
C GLY A 137 13.93 5.98 8.28
N LYS A 138 13.11 5.39 9.16
CA LYS A 138 13.41 4.13 9.84
C LYS A 138 12.50 2.99 9.38
N TYR A 139 13.07 1.83 9.11
CA TYR A 139 12.29 0.63 8.85
C TYR A 139 11.59 0.18 10.13
N THR A 140 10.26 0.16 10.09
CA THR A 140 9.40 -0.21 11.21
C THR A 140 8.47 -1.33 10.76
N PRO A 141 8.51 -2.50 11.41
CA PRO A 141 7.57 -3.57 11.10
C PRO A 141 6.14 -3.15 11.48
N GLN A 142 5.20 -3.30 10.55
CA GLN A 142 3.78 -3.06 10.78
C GLN A 142 3.03 -4.37 10.59
N THR A 143 2.16 -4.72 11.54
CA THR A 143 1.24 -5.86 11.40
C THR A 143 0.09 -5.47 10.47
N ILE A 144 -0.16 -6.27 9.43
CA ILE A 144 -1.09 -5.94 8.34
C ILE A 144 -2.52 -5.76 8.86
N HIS A 145 -3.07 -6.71 9.62
CA HIS A 145 -4.42 -6.56 10.20
C HIS A 145 -4.60 -5.25 10.99
N LYS A 146 -3.58 -4.78 11.74
CA LYS A 146 -3.69 -3.49 12.45
C LYS A 146 -3.74 -2.32 11.48
N LEU A 147 -2.95 -2.35 10.40
CA LEU A 147 -3.00 -1.30 9.38
C LEU A 147 -4.39 -1.27 8.73
N VAL A 148 -4.90 -2.42 8.28
CA VAL A 148 -6.21 -2.55 7.65
C VAL A 148 -7.30 -2.09 8.64
N GLY A 149 -7.32 -2.63 9.85
CA GLY A 149 -8.32 -2.28 10.86
C GLY A 149 -8.34 -0.80 11.22
N ARG A 150 -7.17 -0.18 11.38
CA ARG A 150 -7.04 1.27 11.67
C ARG A 150 -7.59 2.16 10.56
N LEU A 151 -7.43 1.73 9.31
CA LEU A 151 -7.77 2.54 8.14
C LEU A 151 -9.21 2.30 7.68
N PHE A 152 -9.71 1.07 7.74
CA PHE A 152 -10.95 0.67 7.07
C PHE A 152 -12.10 0.36 8.03
N LEU A 153 -11.86 0.07 9.32
CA LEU A 153 -12.95 -0.20 10.25
C LEU A 153 -13.49 1.08 10.86
N ASN A 154 -14.81 1.25 10.75
CA ASN A 154 -15.53 2.30 11.44
C ASN A 154 -15.39 2.16 12.96
N GLY A 155 -15.28 3.29 13.66
CA GLY A 155 -15.20 3.29 15.12
C GLY A 155 -13.82 3.01 15.70
N TYR A 156 -12.79 2.75 14.89
CA TYR A 156 -11.43 2.66 15.41
C TYR A 156 -11.00 3.97 16.09
N ARG A 157 -10.46 3.84 17.30
CA ARG A 157 -9.85 4.93 18.08
C ARG A 157 -8.57 4.42 18.73
N LYS A 158 -7.62 5.33 18.98
CA LYS A 158 -6.38 4.99 19.70
C LYS A 158 -6.75 4.36 21.06
N GLY A 159 -6.14 3.21 21.38
CA GLY A 159 -6.43 2.44 22.59
C GLY A 159 -7.32 1.21 22.36
N LEU A 160 -8.02 1.14 21.22
CA LEU A 160 -8.78 -0.06 20.84
C LEU A 160 -7.89 -1.10 20.12
N HIS A 161 -8.34 -2.35 20.17
CA HIS A 161 -7.71 -3.50 19.55
C HIS A 161 -8.38 -3.83 18.21
N ILE A 162 -7.59 -4.34 17.27
CA ILE A 162 -8.12 -4.94 16.03
C ILE A 162 -8.07 -6.44 16.20
N CYS A 163 -9.23 -7.08 16.16
CA CYS A 163 -9.41 -8.51 16.39
C CYS A 163 -9.84 -9.22 15.11
N HIS A 164 -9.62 -10.53 15.05
CA HIS A 164 -9.99 -11.38 13.91
C HIS A 164 -11.25 -12.17 14.25
N LYS A 165 -12.24 -12.15 13.34
CA LYS A 165 -13.44 -12.99 13.43
C LYS A 165 -13.08 -14.46 13.23
N LYS A 166 -12.31 -14.76 12.17
CA LYS A 166 -11.85 -16.11 11.80
C LYS A 166 -10.33 -16.14 11.73
N GLU A 167 -9.69 -16.95 12.58
CA GLU A 167 -8.22 -17.04 12.68
C GLU A 167 -7.61 -18.20 11.91
N TYR A 168 -8.43 -19.14 11.43
CA TYR A 168 -8.00 -20.27 10.62
C TYR A 168 -7.82 -19.90 9.13
N LEU A 169 -8.17 -18.67 8.73
CA LEU A 169 -7.99 -18.19 7.37
C LEU A 169 -6.49 -18.08 7.04
N SER A 170 -6.14 -18.40 5.81
CA SER A 170 -4.80 -18.21 5.27
C SER A 170 -4.55 -16.74 4.93
N TYR A 171 -3.30 -16.44 4.59
CA TYR A 171 -3.01 -15.21 3.86
C TYR A 171 -3.48 -15.34 2.40
N PRO A 172 -4.09 -14.30 1.81
CA PRO A 172 -4.27 -12.95 2.38
C PRO A 172 -5.57 -12.76 3.19
N GLU A 173 -6.53 -13.68 3.11
CA GLU A 173 -7.92 -13.54 3.60
C GLU A 173 -8.02 -13.21 5.08
N ILE A 174 -7.09 -13.71 5.89
CA ILE A 174 -7.05 -13.41 7.32
C ILE A 174 -6.97 -11.90 7.61
N ASN A 175 -6.33 -11.12 6.73
CA ASN A 175 -6.14 -9.69 6.90
C ASN A 175 -7.24 -8.82 6.25
N TYR A 176 -8.25 -9.42 5.60
CA TYR A 176 -9.31 -8.66 4.95
C TYR A 176 -10.13 -7.88 5.97
N SER A 177 -10.50 -6.64 5.66
CA SER A 177 -11.30 -5.79 6.55
C SER A 177 -12.55 -6.49 7.07
N ASP A 178 -13.19 -7.32 6.25
CA ASP A 178 -14.43 -8.02 6.58
C ASP A 178 -14.23 -9.13 7.62
N ASN A 179 -13.00 -9.66 7.73
CA ASN A 179 -12.59 -10.58 8.78
C ASN A 179 -12.14 -9.86 10.07
N LEU A 180 -12.04 -8.55 10.07
CA LEU A 180 -11.58 -7.78 11.23
C LEU A 180 -12.74 -7.07 11.93
N PHE A 181 -12.54 -6.77 13.21
CA PHE A 181 -13.43 -5.90 13.98
C PHE A 181 -12.64 -5.11 15.02
N VAL A 182 -13.22 -4.00 15.47
CA VAL A 182 -12.67 -3.17 16.55
C VAL A 182 -13.22 -3.70 17.87
N GLY A 183 -12.33 -4.05 18.80
CA GLY A 183 -12.67 -4.51 20.14
C GLY A 183 -11.93 -3.74 21.22
N THR A 184 -12.43 -3.84 22.44
CA THR A 184 -11.73 -3.41 23.65
C THR A 184 -10.69 -4.44 24.07
N HIS A 185 -9.88 -4.08 25.07
CA HIS A 185 -8.97 -5.05 25.69
C HIS A 185 -9.74 -6.24 26.30
N ALA A 186 -10.90 -5.97 26.91
CA ALA A 186 -11.75 -7.00 27.50
C ALA A 186 -12.25 -7.98 26.42
N ASP A 187 -12.69 -7.49 25.26
CA ASP A 187 -13.13 -8.32 24.13
C ASP A 187 -12.00 -9.24 23.66
N ASN A 188 -10.79 -8.70 23.53
CA ASN A 188 -9.63 -9.50 23.14
C ASN A 188 -9.26 -10.56 24.19
N MET A 189 -9.43 -10.27 25.48
CA MET A 189 -9.21 -11.24 26.56
C MET A 189 -10.28 -12.33 26.58
N ASN A 190 -11.54 -11.99 26.29
CA ASN A 190 -12.63 -12.96 26.17
C ASN A 190 -12.44 -13.86 24.94
N ASP A 191 -12.10 -13.29 23.78
CA ASP A 191 -11.79 -14.04 22.56
C ASP A 191 -10.63 -15.03 22.77
N MET A 192 -9.60 -14.61 23.50
CA MET A 192 -8.47 -15.47 23.87
C MET A 192 -8.91 -16.65 24.75
N ARG A 193 -9.85 -16.42 25.69
CA ARG A 193 -10.39 -17.46 26.58
C ARG A 193 -11.30 -18.43 25.82
N GLU A 194 -12.25 -17.90 25.04
CA GLU A 194 -13.18 -18.70 24.23
C GLU A 194 -12.46 -19.61 23.24
N LYS A 195 -11.39 -19.11 22.62
CA LYS A 195 -10.58 -19.90 21.68
C LYS A 195 -9.49 -20.74 22.38
N GLY A 196 -9.51 -20.86 23.70
CA GLY A 196 -8.63 -21.74 24.46
C GLY A 196 -7.15 -21.38 24.41
N ARG A 197 -6.80 -20.11 24.17
CA ARG A 197 -5.39 -19.65 24.07
C ARG A 197 -4.81 -19.25 25.43
N SER A 198 -5.61 -19.19 26.48
CA SER A 198 -5.12 -18.93 27.83
C SER A 198 -4.14 -20.03 28.23
N ARG A 199 -2.90 -19.64 28.57
CA ARG A 199 -1.77 -20.54 28.88
C ARG A 199 -1.93 -21.39 30.14
N ASN A 200 -3.12 -21.48 30.76
CA ASN A 200 -3.35 -22.38 31.88
C ASN A 200 -3.46 -23.84 31.38
N ARG A 201 -2.31 -24.40 30.99
CA ARG A 201 -2.03 -25.81 31.18
C ARG A 201 -1.85 -26.04 32.68
N PHE A 202 -2.95 -26.12 33.43
CA PHE A 202 -2.93 -27.04 34.56
C PHE A 202 -3.07 -28.42 33.93
N SER A 203 -1.93 -29.08 33.75
CA SER A 203 -1.87 -30.52 33.60
C SER A 203 -2.59 -31.13 34.80
N VAL A 204 -3.83 -31.53 34.60
CA VAL A 204 -4.48 -32.49 35.49
C VAL A 204 -3.73 -33.80 35.26
N ILE A 205 -2.69 -34.02 36.08
CA ILE A 205 -2.11 -35.33 36.26
C ILE A 205 -3.12 -36.07 37.13
N SER A 206 -3.91 -36.93 36.49
CA SER A 206 -4.69 -37.99 37.15
C SER A 206 -3.76 -39.12 37.59
#